data_AF-A0A5C9CLP6-F1
#
_entry.id   AF-A0A5C9CLP6-F1
#
_cell.length_a   1.000
_cell.length_b   1.000
_cell.length_c   1.000
_cell.angle_alpha   90.00
_cell.angle_beta   90.00
_cell.angle_gamma   90.00
#
_symmetry.space_group_name_H-M   'P 1'
#
loop_
_entity.id
_entity.type
_entity.pdbx_description
1 polymer ?
#
loop_
_entity_poly.entity_id
_entity_poly.type
_entity_poly.pdbx_seq_one_letter_code
_entity_poly.pdbx_strand_id
1 'polypeptide(L)' 'MNVVHFITRLIIGGAQENTLLTVEDQFRDYGDKVTLITGPGLGPEGSLEERARRGGFDFRVLPELHRAIRPWQD' A
#
# COMPACT_ATOMS: atom_id res chain seq x y z
N MET A 1 7.75 -2.41 -17.64
CA MET A 1 7.32 -1.00 -17.45
C MET A 1 7.76 -0.51 -16.06
N ASN A 2 7.83 0.80 -15.82
CA ASN A 2 8.08 1.36 -14.48
C ASN A 2 6.76 1.92 -13.95
N VAL A 3 6.25 1.37 -12.85
CA VAL A 3 4.91 1.68 -12.33
C VAL A 3 4.99 2.04 -10.85
N VAL A 4 4.31 3.12 -10.45
CA VAL A 4 4.14 3.50 -9.06
C VAL A 4 2.67 3.36 -8.68
N HIS A 5 2.40 2.51 -7.69
CA HIS A 5 1.10 2.46 -7.01
C HIS A 5 1.18 3.30 -5.76
N PHE A 6 0.22 4.22 -5.61
CA PHE A 6 0.16 5.12 -4.46
C PHE A 6 -1.21 5.01 -3.80
N ILE A 7 -1.24 4.54 -2.55
CA ILE A 7 -2.46 4.37 -1.77
C ILE A 7 -2.27 4.97 -0.37
N THR A 8 -3.31 5.50 0.25
CA THR A 8 -3.14 6.24 1.52
C THR A 8 -2.97 5.32 2.74
N ARG A 9 -3.47 4.07 2.67
CA ARG A 9 -3.34 3.06 3.73
C ARG A 9 -3.37 1.67 3.10
N LEU A 10 -2.70 0.71 3.73
CA LEU A 10 -2.63 -0.68 3.27
C LEU A 10 -3.19 -1.65 4.34
N ILE A 11 -4.49 -1.51 4.62
CA ILE A 11 -5.25 -2.33 5.58
C ILE A 11 -5.93 -3.52 4.88
N ILE A 12 -6.41 -4.50 5.66
CA ILE A 12 -7.15 -5.65 5.12
C ILE A 12 -8.53 -5.20 4.62
N GLY A 13 -8.94 -5.71 3.45
CA GLY A 13 -10.22 -5.43 2.82
C GLY A 13 -10.18 -4.31 1.76
N GLY A 14 -11.20 -4.28 0.91
CA GLY A 14 -11.49 -3.16 0.01
C GLY A 14 -10.52 -3.00 -1.17
N ALA A 15 -10.24 -1.76 -1.55
CA ALA A 15 -9.40 -1.42 -2.70
C ALA A 15 -7.92 -1.77 -2.47
N GLN A 16 -7.50 -1.89 -1.21
CA GLN A 16 -6.14 -2.19 -0.77
C GLN A 16 -5.72 -3.60 -1.21
N GLU A 17 -6.63 -4.58 -1.09
CA GLU A 17 -6.37 -5.94 -1.54
C GLU A 17 -6.18 -6.01 -3.05
N ASN A 18 -7.08 -5.36 -3.81
CA ASN A 18 -6.96 -5.28 -5.26
C ASN A 18 -5.65 -4.59 -5.69
N THR A 19 -5.27 -3.52 -4.99
CA THR A 19 -4.01 -2.81 -5.26
C THR A 19 -2.81 -3.73 -5.04
N LEU A 20 -2.78 -4.46 -3.93
CA LEU A 20 -1.67 -5.37 -3.62
C LEU A 20 -1.60 -6.54 -4.59
N LEU A 21 -2.73 -7.15 -4.96
CA LEU A 21 -2.79 -8.19 -5.99
C LEU A 21 -2.28 -7.67 -7.33
N THR A 22 -2.72 -6.48 -7.75
CA THR A 22 -2.25 -5.87 -9.01
C THR A 22 -0.75 -5.62 -9.01
N VAL A 23 -0.19 -5.14 -7.90
CA VAL A 23 1.25 -4.93 -7.72
C VAL A 23 2.01 -6.27 -7.79
N GLU A 24 1.50 -7.30 -7.11
CA GLU A 24 2.09 -8.64 -7.12
C GLU A 24 2.11 -9.24 -8.53
N ASP A 25 1.00 -9.16 -9.27
CA ASP A 25 0.88 -9.66 -10.64
C ASP A 25 1.83 -8.90 -11.58
N GLN A 26 1.82 -7.56 -11.55
CA GLN A 26 2.71 -6.73 -12.36
C GLN A 26 4.19 -7.06 -12.12
N PHE A 27 4.57 -7.24 -10.86
CA PHE A 27 5.95 -7.57 -10.51
C PHE A 27 6.33 -9.01 -10.90
N ARG A 28 5.50 -10.00 -10.56
CA ARG A 28 5.84 -11.43 -10.70
C ARG A 28 5.57 -11.99 -12.08
N ASP A 29 4.40 -11.69 -12.63
CA ASP A 29 3.91 -12.33 -13.86
C ASP A 29 4.32 -11.54 -15.10
N TYR A 30 4.42 -10.21 -14.98
CA TYR A 30 4.76 -9.32 -16.10
C TYR A 30 6.19 -8.76 -16.03
N GLY A 31 6.90 -8.96 -14.92
CA GLY A 31 8.28 -8.51 -14.75
C GLY A 31 8.45 -6.99 -14.73
N ASP A 32 7.40 -6.25 -14.38
CA ASP A 32 7.46 -4.79 -14.26
C ASP A 32 8.30 -4.34 -13.06
N LYS A 33 8.92 -3.17 -13.18
CA LYS A 33 9.56 -2.50 -12.05
C LYS A 33 8.51 -1.70 -11.30
N VAL A 34 8.02 -2.29 -10.21
CA VAL A 34 6.92 -1.73 -9.42
C VAL A 34 7.43 -1.12 -8.13
N THR A 35 6.93 0.08 -7.79
CA THR A 35 7.04 0.67 -6.46
C THR A 35 5.65 0.84 -5.87
N LEU A 36 5.40 0.27 -4.68
CA LEU A 36 4.19 0.49 -3.90
C LEU A 36 4.49 1.46 -2.76
N ILE A 37 3.81 2.60 -2.75
CA ILE A 37 3.89 3.62 -1.71
C ILE A 37 2.58 3.66 -0.94
N THR A 38 2.66 3.55 0.39
CA THR A 38 1.51 3.64 1.29
C THR A 38 1.72 4.59 2.46
N GLY A 39 0.64 5.05 3.09
CA GLY A 39 0.68 5.54 4.47
C GLY A 39 0.60 4.40 5.50
N PRO A 40 0.74 4.71 6.81
CA PRO A 40 0.69 3.71 7.87
C PRO A 40 -0.60 2.89 7.87
N GLY A 41 -0.50 1.57 7.94
CA GLY A 41 -1.60 0.60 8.00
C GLY A 41 -2.31 0.58 9.36
N LEU A 42 -2.75 1.73 9.86
CA LEU A 42 -3.54 1.86 11.07
C LEU A 42 -5.03 1.66 10.73
N GLY A 43 -5.59 0.54 11.20
CA GLY A 43 -7.00 0.21 11.08
C GLY A 43 -7.36 -1.03 11.92
N PRO A 44 -8.60 -1.14 12.43
CA PRO A 44 -9.05 -2.31 13.18
C PRO A 44 -9.07 -3.59 12.34
N GLU A 45 -9.07 -3.48 11.02
CA GLU A 45 -9.09 -4.60 10.07
C GLU A 45 -7.76 -5.35 10.02
N GLY A 46 -6.67 -4.75 10.51
CA GLY A 46 -5.31 -5.27 10.35
C GLY A 46 -4.62 -4.72 9.11
N SER A 47 -3.37 -5.15 8.89
CA SER A 47 -2.47 -4.58 7.88
C SER A 47 -2.00 -5.62 6.86
N LEU A 48 -1.93 -5.21 5.60
CA LEU A 48 -1.32 -5.99 4.51
C LEU A 48 0.16 -5.62 4.28
N GLU A 49 0.73 -4.70 5.08
CA GLU A 49 2.13 -4.26 4.93
C GLU A 49 3.12 -5.41 5.02
N GLU A 50 2.88 -6.39 5.89
CA GLU A 50 3.80 -7.52 6.05
C GLU A 50 3.83 -8.40 4.78
N ARG A 51 2.68 -8.58 4.13
CA ARG A 51 2.59 -9.25 2.82
C ARG A 51 3.33 -8.44 1.76
N ALA A 52 3.11 -7.12 1.71
CA ALA A 52 3.79 -6.24 0.76
C ALA A 52 5.33 -6.26 0.94
N ARG A 53 5.82 -6.24 2.19
CA ARG A 53 7.26 -6.36 2.50
C ARG A 53 7.88 -7.67 2.00
N ARG A 54 7.11 -8.75 1.99
CA ARG A 54 7.53 -10.06 1.42
C ARG A 54 7.34 -10.15 -0.10
N GLY A 55 6.77 -9.13 -0.73
CA GLY A 55 6.37 -9.15 -2.14
C GLY A 55 7.54 -9.17 -3.14
N GLY A 56 8.70 -8.62 -2.75
CA GLY A 56 9.91 -8.55 -3.58
C GLY A 56 10.04 -7.30 -4.44
N PHE A 57 8.98 -6.49 -4.54
CA PHE A 57 8.97 -5.16 -5.17
C PHE A 57 9.39 -4.05 -4.19
N ASP A 58 9.63 -2.84 -4.70
CA ASP A 58 10.01 -1.68 -3.87
C ASP A 58 8.80 -1.20 -3.06
N PHE A 59 8.79 -1.49 -1.76
CA PHE A 59 7.71 -1.12 -0.86
C PHE A 59 8.14 0.00 0.09
N ARG A 60 7.37 1.10 0.11
CA ARG A 60 7.67 2.29 0.92
C ARG A 60 6.47 2.72 1.74
N VAL A 61 6.74 3.04 3.01
CA VAL A 61 5.75 3.65 3.90
C VAL A 61 6.14 5.11 4.10
N LEU A 62 5.21 6.03 3.83
CA LEU A 62 5.33 7.46 4.08
C LEU A 62 4.52 7.82 5.34
N PRO A 63 5.17 8.06 6.50
CA PRO A 63 4.48 8.38 7.75
C PRO A 63 3.55 9.59 7.66
N GLU A 64 3.85 10.53 6.76
CA GLU A 64 3.12 11.78 6.55
C GLU A 64 1.73 11.57 5.91
N LEU A 65 1.45 10.38 5.36
CA LEU A 65 0.15 10.03 4.77
C LEU A 65 -0.90 9.60 5.80
N HIS A 66 -0.58 9.67 7.09
CA HIS A 66 -1.60 9.55 8.12
C HIS A 66 -2.45 10.81 8.19
N ARG A 67 -3.78 10.65 8.15
CA ARG A 67 -4.71 11.77 8.27
C ARG A 67 -4.52 12.43 9.63
N ALA A 68 -4.23 13.74 9.64
CA ALA A 68 -4.22 14.50 10.87
C ALA A 68 -5.62 14.47 11.50
N ILE A 69 -5.72 14.06 12.77
CA ILE A 69 -6.94 14.23 13.55
C ILE A 69 -7.10 15.72 13.79
N ARG A 70 -8.23 16.30 13.38
CA ARG A 70 -8.48 17.74 13.55
C ARG A 70 -9.80 17.93 14.31
N PRO A 71 -9.87 17.75 15.64
CA PRO A 71 -11.14 17.61 16.36
C PRO A 71 -12.19 18.71 16.12
N TRP A 72 -11.75 19.94 15.83
CA TRP A 72 -12.62 21.09 15.56
C TRP A 72 -13.04 21.25 14.09
N GLN A 73 -12.37 20.55 13.18
CA GLN A 73 -12.54 20.60 11.72
C GLN A 73 -12.75 19.20 11.11
N ASP A 74 -12.91 18.18 11.97
CA ASP A 74 -13.00 16.76 11.59
C ASP A 74 -14.40 16.42 11.11
#